data_AF-A0A3D5S4R2-F1
#
_entry.id   AF-A0A3D5S4R2-F1
#
_cell.length_a   1.000
_cell.length_b   1.000
_cell.length_c   1.000
_cell.angle_alpha   90.00
_cell.angle_beta   90.00
_cell.angle_gamma   90.00
#
_symmetry.space_group_name_H-M   'P 1'
#
loop_
_entity.id
_entity.type
_entity.pdbx_description
1 polymer ?
#
loop_
_entity_poly.entity_id
_entity_poly.type
_entity_poly.pdbx_seq_one_letter_code
_entity_poly.pdbx_strand_id
1 'polypeptide(L)' 'MDIQAEKLSLIEWIAKVDDDRIIKQFKALQQTSEASLSSLTEREKAAIDQGLKSIEEGKVHEHDAVMQSTKEKYPHLFK' A
#
# COMPACT_ATOMS: atom_id res chain seq x y z
N MET A 1 18.20 6.34 27.51
CA MET A 1 18.33 5.15 26.64
C MET A 1 19.33 5.51 25.57
N ASP A 2 20.46 4.81 25.52
CA ASP A 2 21.47 5.07 24.49
C ASP A 2 21.11 4.25 23.25
N ILE A 3 20.57 4.94 22.24
CA ILE A 3 20.14 4.35 20.97
C ILE A 3 21.30 3.65 20.25
N GLN A 4 22.55 4.12 20.44
CA GLN A 4 23.70 3.49 19.79
C GLN A 4 24.03 2.15 20.46
N ALA A 5 23.93 2.09 21.79
CA ALA A 5 24.10 0.84 22.52
C ALA A 5 23.03 -0.20 22.14
N GLU A 6 21.78 0.24 21.96
CA GLU A 6 20.70 -0.67 21.54
C GLU A 6 20.87 -1.18 20.10
N LYS A 7 21.30 -0.32 19.18
CA LYS A 7 21.62 -0.74 17.80
C LYS A 7 22.72 -1.80 17.78
N LEU A 8 23.76 -1.60 18.57
CA LEU A 8 24.87 -2.55 18.66
C LEU A 8 24.40 -3.91 19.22
N SER A 9 23.62 -3.89 20.29
CA SER A 9 23.01 -5.10 20.89
C SER A 9 22.16 -5.86 19.87
N LEU A 10 21.36 -5.15 19.07
CA LEU A 10 20.53 -5.77 18.03
C LEU A 10 21.39 -6.42 16.93
N ILE A 11 22.46 -5.76 16.47
CA ILE A 11 23.37 -6.31 15.46
C ILE A 11 24.01 -7.60 15.97
N GLU A 12 24.52 -7.59 17.20
CA GLU A 12 25.15 -8.76 17.82
C GLU A 12 24.18 -9.93 17.99
N TRP A 13 22.92 -9.64 18.30
CA TRP A 13 21.89 -10.66 18.42
C TRP A 13 21.53 -11.26 17.06
N ILE A 14 21.26 -10.43 16.04
CA ILE A 14 20.94 -10.89 14.67
C ILE A 14 22.08 -11.75 14.10
N ALA A 15 23.34 -11.38 14.35
CA ALA A 15 24.51 -12.13 13.90
C ALA A 15 24.57 -13.57 14.46
N LYS A 16 23.87 -13.87 15.56
CA LYS A 16 23.80 -15.20 16.18
C LYS A 16 22.56 -16.00 15.76
N VAL A 17 21.65 -15.40 14.99
CA VAL A 17 20.42 -16.06 14.53
C VAL A 17 20.75 -16.95 13.33
N ASP A 18 20.56 -18.26 13.51
CA ASP A 18 20.73 -19.28 12.46
C ASP A 18 19.39 -19.75 11.85
N ASP A 19 18.27 -19.15 12.28
CA ASP A 19 16.94 -19.44 11.74
C ASP A 19 16.59 -18.49 10.58
N ASP A 20 16.59 -19.03 9.36
CA ASP A 20 16.25 -18.29 8.13
C ASP A 20 14.84 -17.65 8.18
N ARG A 21 13.89 -18.20 8.95
CA ARG A 21 12.55 -17.61 9.09
C ARG A 21 12.61 -16.28 9.84
N ILE A 22 13.44 -16.21 10.87
CA ILE A 22 13.64 -14.98 11.66
C ILE A 22 14.32 -13.93 10.78
N ILE A 23 15.38 -14.31 10.04
CA ILE A 23 16.07 -13.40 9.12
C ILE A 23 15.12 -12.84 8.05
N LYS A 24 14.24 -13.68 7.49
CA LYS A 24 13.22 -13.25 6.52
C LYS A 24 12.24 -12.23 7.11
N GLN A 25 11.80 -12.42 8.36
CA GLN A 25 10.91 -11.46 9.04
C GLN A 25 11.60 -10.10 9.25
N PHE A 26 12.87 -10.09 9.65
CA PHE A 26 13.64 -8.84 9.80
C PHE A 26 13.86 -8.13 8.46
N LYS A 27 14.13 -8.88 7.39
CA LYS A 27 14.20 -8.31 6.02
C LYS A 27 12.87 -7.69 5.59
N ALA A 28 11.75 -8.33 5.90
CA ALA A 28 10.43 -7.77 5.60
C ALA A 28 10.15 -6.48 6.38
N LEU A 29 10.58 -6.38 7.65
CA LEU A 29 10.48 -5.15 8.44
C LEU A 29 11.33 -4.02 7.84
N GLN A 30 12.56 -4.31 7.44
CA GLN A 30 13.43 -3.36 6.74
C GLN A 30 12.79 -2.88 5.43
N GLN A 31 12.34 -3.82 4.60
CA GLN A 31 11.68 -3.51 3.32
C GLN A 31 10.39 -2.72 3.51
N THR A 32 9.63 -2.98 4.57
CA THR A 32 8.41 -2.19 4.87
C THR A 32 8.77 -0.76 5.27
N SER A 33 9.85 -0.58 6.03
CA SER A 33 10.33 0.77 6.40
C SER A 33 10.84 1.57 5.19
N GLU A 34 11.42 0.90 4.18
CA GLU A 34 11.89 1.51 2.93
C GLU A 34 10.76 1.67 1.89
N ALA A 35 9.79 0.73 1.86
CA ALA A 35 8.63 0.74 0.96
C ALA A 35 7.48 1.63 1.46
N SER A 36 7.57 2.19 2.68
CA SER A 36 6.55 3.07 3.27
C SER A 36 6.45 4.46 2.64
N LEU A 37 6.95 4.66 1.40
CA LEU A 37 6.86 5.92 0.68
C LEU A 37 6.21 5.79 -0.70
N SER A 38 5.27 4.87 -0.89
CA SER A 38 4.12 5.18 -1.76
C SER A 38 3.10 5.97 -0.93
N SER A 39 3.51 7.10 -0.36
CA SER A 39 2.59 7.99 0.35
C SER A 39 1.72 8.67 -0.71
N LEU A 40 0.42 8.38 -0.66
CA LEU A 40 -0.55 9.17 -1.40
C LEU A 40 -0.37 10.63 -1.01
N THR A 41 -0.31 11.51 -2.00
CA THR A 41 -0.38 12.95 -1.80
C THR A 41 -1.67 13.30 -1.06
N GLU A 42 -1.70 14.44 -0.37
CA GLU A 42 -2.93 14.91 0.30
C GLU A 42 -4.11 15.05 -0.67
N ARG A 43 -3.83 15.35 -1.94
CA ARG A 43 -4.86 15.39 -2.99
C ARG A 43 -5.42 14.01 -3.31
N GLU A 44 -4.57 12.99 -3.42
CA GLU A 44 -5.01 11.63 -3.69
C GLU A 44 -5.80 11.06 -2.50
N LYS A 45 -5.37 11.35 -1.27
CA LYS A 45 -6.15 11.00 -0.06
C LYS A 45 -7.52 11.66 -0.07
N ALA A 46 -7.58 12.97 -0.31
CA ALA A 46 -8.84 13.70 -0.38
C ALA A 46 -9.77 13.17 -1.48
N ALA A 47 -9.22 12.77 -2.64
CA ALA A 47 -9.99 12.18 -3.73
C ALA A 47 -10.58 10.81 -3.34
N ILE A 48 -9.83 9.97 -2.61
CA ILE A 48 -10.30 8.70 -2.09
C ILE A 48 -11.42 8.93 -1.07
N ASP A 49 -11.22 9.84 -0.10
CA ASP A 49 -12.22 10.15 0.92
C ASP A 49 -13.53 10.66 0.30
N GLN A 50 -13.43 11.48 -0.74
CA GLN A 50 -14.60 11.92 -1.52
C GLN A 50 -15.29 10.75 -2.23
N GLY A 51 -14.53 9.81 -2.80
CA GLY A 51 -15.05 8.61 -3.43
C GLY A 51 -15.82 7.72 -2.43
N LEU A 52 -15.25 7.48 -1.25
CA LEU A 52 -15.87 6.71 -0.18
C LEU A 52 -17.18 7.35 0.28
N LYS A 53 -17.18 8.66 0.52
CA LYS A 53 -18.40 9.40 0.86
C LYS A 53 -19.47 9.34 -0.24
N SER A 54 -19.06 9.37 -1.51
CA SER A 54 -19.99 9.25 -2.64
C SER A 54 -20.67 7.88 -2.66
N ILE A 55 -19.96 6.81 -2.28
CA ILE A 55 -20.53 5.47 -2.14
C ILE A 55 -21.56 5.43 -1.01
N GLU A 56 -21.24 5.99 0.16
CA GLU A 56 -22.17 6.07 1.30
C GLU A 56 -23.45 6.85 0.96
N GLU A 57 -23.34 7.90 0.16
CA GLU A 57 -24.47 8.71 -0.31
C GLU A 57 -25.23 8.05 -1.47
N GLY A 58 -24.87 6.83 -1.88
CA GLY A 58 -25.52 6.10 -2.98
C GLY A 58 -25.24 6.68 -4.37
N LYS A 59 -24.22 7.52 -4.52
CA LYS A 59 -23.79 8.12 -5.81
C LYS A 59 -22.91 7.15 -6.58
N VAL A 60 -23.45 5.96 -6.84
CA VAL A 60 -22.79 4.88 -7.57
C VAL A 60 -23.53 4.58 -8.87
N HIS A 61 -22.82 3.96 -9.82
CA HIS A 61 -23.40 3.46 -11.05
C HIS A 61 -23.22 1.94 -11.10
N GLU A 62 -24.22 1.25 -11.63
CA GLU A 62 -24.15 -0.19 -11.86
C GLU A 62 -23.04 -0.53 -12.86
N HIS A 63 -22.33 -1.62 -12.58
CA HIS A 63 -21.19 -2.05 -13.38
C HIS A 63 -21.53 -2.17 -14.87
N ASP A 64 -22.65 -2.82 -15.19
CA ASP A 64 -23.07 -3.06 -16.57
C ASP A 64 -23.36 -1.77 -17.33
N ALA A 65 -23.98 -0.78 -16.66
CA ALA A 65 -24.25 0.53 -17.26
C ALA A 65 -22.96 1.31 -17.55
N VAL A 66 -21.98 1.25 -16.65
CA VAL A 66 -20.66 1.85 -16.86
C VAL A 66 -19.92 1.14 -18.00
N MET A 67 -19.96 -0.19 -18.05
CA MET A 67 -19.30 -0.96 -19.10
C MET A 67 -19.91 -0.70 -20.47
N GLN A 68 -21.24 -0.62 -20.56
CA GLN A 68 -21.94 -0.30 -21.81
C GLN A 68 -21.54 1.09 -22.32
N SER A 69 -21.67 2.12 -21.47
CA SER A 69 -21.32 3.50 -21.87
C SER A 69 -19.84 3.65 -22.23
N THR A 70 -18.96 2.90 -21.57
CA THR A 70 -17.52 2.89 -21.88
C THR A 70 -17.24 2.24 -23.25
N LYS A 71 -17.92 1.13 -23.59
CA LYS A 71 -17.80 0.48 -24.91
C LYS A 71 -18.31 1.37 -26.03
N GLU A 72 -19.44 2.05 -25.81
CA GLU A 72 -20.02 2.99 -26.77
C GLU A 72 -19.10 4.20 -27.01
N LYS A 73 -18.51 4.74 -25.95
CA LYS A 73 -17.66 5.94 -26.02
C LYS A 73 -16.24 5.63 -26.52
N TYR A 74 -15.70 4.46 -26.20
CA TYR A 74 -14.34 4.05 -26.53
C TYR A 74 -14.30 2.67 -27.20
N PRO A 75 -14.94 2.52 -28.38
CA PRO A 75 -15.09 1.21 -29.03
C PRO A 75 -13.75 0.58 -29.45
N HIS A 76 -12.70 1.37 -29.60
CA HIS A 76 -11.37 0.88 -29.96
C HIS A 76 -10.63 0.17 -28.81
N LEU A 77 -11.07 0.34 -27.56
CA LEU A 77 -10.48 -0.33 -26.40
C LEU A 77 -10.98 -1.78 -26.22
N PHE A 78 -12.00 -2.19 -26.98
CA PHE A 78 -12.67 -3.50 -26.84
C PHE A 78 -12.62 -4.34 -28.13
N LYS A 79 -11.66 -4.04 -29.01
CA LYS A 79 -11.45 -4.78 -30.27
C LYS A 79 -10.66 -6.06 -30.04
#